data_AF-A0A4W5JH65-F1
#
_entry.id   AF-A0A4W5JH65-F1
#
_cell.length_a   1.000
_cell.length_b   1.000
_cell.length_c   1.000
_cell.angle_alpha   90.00
_cell.angle_beta   90.00
_cell.angle_gamma   90.00
#
_symmetry.space_group_name_H-M   'P 1'
#
loop_
_entity.id
_entity.type
_entity.pdbx_description
1 polymer ?
#
loop_
_entity_poly.entity_id
_entity_poly.type
_entity_poly.pdbx_seq_one_letter_code
_entity_poly.pdbx_strand_id
1 'polypeptide(L)'
;MLEKLPPDYVPFEVRERLQKTGLFQPMNIFLRQEIDRMQRVIVLVRNTLTDLKLAIDGTIIMSENLRDALDCMYDARIPSRWKKVRLLLALGTHLLSFLRIYSMFYF
;
A
#
# COMPACT_ATOMS: atom_id res chain seq x y z
N MET A 1 12.64 -8.19 -5.39
CA MET A 1 11.94 -6.98 -4.86
C MET A 1 10.43 -7.20 -4.72
N LEU A 2 9.73 -7.68 -5.76
CA LEU A 2 8.30 -8.02 -5.68
C LEU A 2 7.95 -9.04 -4.59
N GLU A 3 8.84 -10.01 -4.33
CA GLU A 3 8.67 -11.03 -3.28
C GLU A 3 8.73 -10.49 -1.85
N LYS A 4 9.26 -9.27 -1.65
CA LYS A 4 9.31 -8.63 -0.32
C LYS A 4 8.04 -7.83 -0.01
N LEU A 5 7.12 -7.68 -0.97
CA LEU A 5 5.87 -6.97 -0.73
C LEU A 5 4.90 -7.87 0.04
N PRO A 6 4.20 -7.33 1.06
CA PRO A 6 3.15 -8.08 1.73
C PRO A 6 2.06 -8.51 0.74
N PRO A 7 1.37 -9.63 1.02
CA PRO A 7 0.21 -10.01 0.25
C PRO A 7 -0.90 -8.96 0.39
N ASP A 8 -1.77 -8.96 -0.60
CA ASP A 8 -2.94 -8.09 -0.64
C ASP A 8 -3.90 -8.45 0.51
N TYR A 9 -4.55 -7.45 1.11
CA TYR A 9 -5.54 -7.67 2.17
C TYR A 9 -6.80 -8.34 1.59
N VAL A 10 -7.18 -9.50 2.15
CA VAL A 10 -8.40 -10.21 1.75
C VAL A 10 -9.61 -9.56 2.41
N PRO A 11 -10.58 -9.00 1.64
CA PRO A 11 -11.71 -8.25 2.20
C PRO A 11 -12.57 -9.08 3.16
N PHE A 12 -12.66 -10.39 2.93
CA PHE A 12 -13.41 -11.32 3.77
C PHE A 12 -12.78 -11.47 5.16
N GLU A 13 -11.47 -11.74 5.24
CA GLU A 13 -10.76 -11.86 6.52
C GLU A 13 -10.78 -10.56 7.32
N VAL A 14 -10.58 -9.43 6.63
CA VAL A 14 -10.66 -8.10 7.24
C VAL A 14 -12.05 -7.87 7.85
N ARG A 15 -13.12 -8.22 7.11
CA ARG A 15 -14.49 -8.08 7.59
C ARG A 15 -14.77 -8.99 8.78
N GLU A 16 -14.31 -10.23 8.76
CA GLU A 16 -14.51 -11.19 9.85
C GLU A 16 -13.82 -10.73 11.14
N ARG A 17 -12.56 -10.26 11.05
CA ARG A 17 -11.81 -9.74 12.21
C ARG A 17 -12.43 -8.45 12.77
N LEU A 18 -12.92 -7.56 11.90
CA LEU A 18 -13.62 -6.34 12.32
C LEU A 18 -14.98 -6.65 12.97
N GLN A 19 -15.69 -7.69 12.52
CA GLN A 19 -16.94 -8.13 13.14
C GLN A 19 -16.73 -8.66 14.56
N LYS A 20 -15.67 -9.44 14.80
CA LYS A 20 -15.31 -9.97 16.13
C LYS A 20 -15.02 -8.86 17.17
N THR A 21 -14.66 -7.66 16.71
CA THR A 21 -14.25 -6.53 17.56
C THR A 21 -15.36 -5.47 17.72
N GLY A 22 -16.52 -5.65 17.08
CA GLY A 22 -17.65 -4.72 17.13
C GLY A 22 -17.69 -3.73 15.97
N LEU A 23 -18.40 -4.07 14.89
CA LEU A 23 -18.38 -3.38 13.59
C LEU A 23 -18.62 -1.86 13.63
N PHE A 24 -19.43 -1.37 14.57
CA PHE A 24 -19.85 0.03 14.66
C PHE A 24 -19.03 0.88 15.63
N GLN A 25 -17.95 0.35 16.19
CA GLN A 25 -17.06 1.17 16.98
C GLN A 25 -16.34 2.18 16.06
N PRO A 26 -16.27 3.47 16.42
CA PRO A 26 -15.60 4.51 15.62
C PRO A 26 -14.17 4.10 15.20
N MET A 27 -13.48 3.36 16.06
CA MET A 27 -12.16 2.81 15.79
C MET A 27 -12.15 1.79 14.64
N ASN A 28 -13.16 0.92 14.54
CA ASN A 28 -13.23 -0.10 13.49
C ASN A 28 -13.58 0.49 12.12
N ILE A 29 -14.36 1.58 12.10
CA ILE A 29 -14.61 2.36 10.87
C ILE A 29 -13.30 2.96 10.36
N PHE A 30 -12.50 3.54 11.25
CA PHE A 30 -11.19 4.11 10.91
C PHE A 30 -10.22 3.03 10.40
N LEU A 31 -10.11 1.90 11.11
CA LEU A 31 -9.25 0.79 10.72
C LEU A 31 -9.59 0.26 9.32
N ARG A 32 -10.88 0.14 8.99
CA ARG A 32 -11.31 -0.27 7.65
C ARG A 32 -10.83 0.70 6.56
N GLN A 33 -10.99 2.00 6.76
CA GLN A 33 -10.53 3.02 5.80
C GLN A 33 -9.01 2.97 5.61
N GLU A 34 -8.27 2.70 6.68
CA GLU A 34 -6.82 2.57 6.63
C GLU A 34 -6.37 1.32 5.89
N ILE A 35 -7.02 0.18 6.13
CA ILE A 35 -6.74 -1.05 5.37
C ILE A 35 -7.01 -0.83 3.88
N ASP A 36 -8.14 -0.20 3.53
CA ASP A 36 -8.46 0.13 2.12
C ASP A 36 -7.45 1.09 1.48
N ARG A 37 -6.84 1.98 2.27
CA ARG A 37 -5.76 2.88 1.80
C ARG A 37 -4.44 2.14 1.63
N MET A 38 -4.08 1.30 2.60
CA MET A 38 -2.87 0.47 2.54
C MET A 38 -2.92 -0.50 1.36
N GLN A 39 -4.07 -1.13 1.14
CA GLN A 39 -4.30 -2.00 -0.02
C GLN A 39 -4.07 -1.26 -1.34
N ARG A 40 -4.59 -0.03 -1.48
CA ARG A 40 -4.34 0.81 -2.66
C ARG A 40 -2.85 1.12 -2.87
N VAL A 41 -2.10 1.35 -1.80
CA VAL A 41 -0.65 1.56 -1.88
C VAL A 41 0.06 0.28 -2.33
N ILE A 42 -0.27 -0.87 -1.74
CA ILE A 42 0.33 -2.17 -2.08
C ILE A 42 0.12 -2.48 -3.56
N VAL A 43 -1.13 -2.35 -4.04
CA VAL A 43 -1.47 -2.58 -5.45
C VAL A 43 -0.72 -1.62 -6.37
N LEU A 44 -0.65 -0.33 -6.01
CA LEU A 44 0.08 0.65 -6.82
C LEU A 44 1.57 0.31 -6.94
N VAL A 45 2.22 -0.04 -5.81
CA VAL A 45 3.64 -0.41 -5.79
C VAL A 45 3.86 -1.70 -6.59
N ARG A 46 3.02 -2.72 -6.39
CA ARG A 46 3.08 -3.99 -7.11
C ARG A 46 2.98 -3.76 -8.62
N ASN A 47 1.99 -2.99 -9.08
CA ASN A 47 1.81 -2.67 -10.49
C ASN A 47 3.02 -1.90 -11.05
N THR A 48 3.51 -0.88 -10.33
CA THR A 48 4.68 -0.10 -10.78
C THR A 48 5.91 -0.99 -10.96
N LEU A 49 6.15 -1.94 -10.05
CA LEU A 49 7.27 -2.87 -10.14
C LEU A 49 7.10 -3.91 -11.24
N THR A 50 5.89 -4.42 -11.45
CA THR A 50 5.59 -5.35 -12.55
C THR A 50 5.78 -4.65 -13.90
N ASP A 51 5.24 -3.44 -14.06
CA ASP A 51 5.38 -2.64 -15.26
C ASP A 51 6.86 -2.31 -15.52
N LEU A 52 7.62 -1.94 -14.48
CA LEU A 52 9.06 -1.72 -14.59
C LEU A 52 9.81 -2.95 -15.10
N LYS A 53 9.48 -4.14 -14.58
CA LYS A 53 10.08 -5.40 -15.04
C LYS A 53 9.77 -5.64 -16.53
N LEU A 54 8.50 -5.50 -16.91
CA LEU A 54 8.07 -5.66 -18.30
C LEU A 54 8.71 -4.62 -19.24
N ALA A 55 8.95 -3.40 -18.75
CA ALA A 55 9.58 -2.33 -19.52
C ALA A 55 11.08 -2.59 -19.73
N ILE A 56 11.77 -3.13 -18.72
CA ILE A 56 13.17 -3.56 -18.83
C ILE A 56 13.30 -4.76 -19.77
N ASP A 57 12.36 -5.70 -19.71
CA ASP A 57 12.28 -6.86 -20.61
C ASP A 57 11.87 -6.46 -22.05
N GLY A 58 11.58 -5.18 -22.32
CA GLY A 58 11.20 -4.66 -23.63
C GLY A 58 9.77 -5.02 -24.07
N THR A 59 8.96 -5.59 -23.18
CA THR A 59 7.58 -5.99 -23.46
C THR A 59 6.62 -4.80 -23.47
N ILE A 60 6.87 -3.78 -22.64
CA ILE A 60 6.10 -2.53 -22.61
C ILE A 60 7.01 -1.31 -22.79
N ILE A 61 6.45 -0.19 -23.24
CA ILE A 61 7.20 1.05 -23.45
C ILE A 61 7.56 1.67 -22.09
N MET A 62 8.85 1.99 -21.91
CA MET A 62 9.34 2.72 -20.74
C MET A 62 8.78 4.16 -20.74
N SER A 63 7.66 4.35 -20.05
CA SER A 63 7.09 5.68 -19.84
C SER A 63 7.95 6.53 -18.89
N GLU A 64 7.81 7.85 -18.97
CA GLU A 64 8.47 8.80 -18.07
C GLU A 64 8.21 8.49 -16.58
N ASN A 65 6.98 8.05 -16.26
CA ASN A 65 6.61 7.65 -14.90
C ASN A 65 7.37 6.41 -14.40
N LEU A 66 7.63 5.43 -15.28
CA LEU A 66 8.41 4.24 -14.93
C LEU A 66 9.88 4.61 -14.78
N ARG A 67 10.39 5.52 -15.62
CA ARG A 67 11.75 6.03 -15.50
C ARG A 67 11.97 6.82 -14.20
N ASP A 68 11.07 7.73 -13.84
CA ASP A 68 11.08 8.43 -12.53
C ASP A 68 11.03 7.43 -11.37
N ALA A 69 10.21 6.38 -11.48
CA ALA A 69 10.14 5.35 -10.46
C ALA A 69 11.45 4.57 -10.32
N LEU A 70 12.10 4.23 -11.43
CA LEU A 70 13.40 3.55 -11.44
C LEU A 70 14.50 4.43 -10.81
N ASP A 71 14.61 5.69 -11.24
CA ASP A 71 15.61 6.64 -10.75
C ASP A 71 15.38 6.92 -9.25
N CYS A 72 14.13 7.12 -8.84
CA CYS A 72 13.79 7.25 -7.43
C CYS A 72 14.17 6.01 -6.61
N MET A 73 13.92 4.80 -7.13
CA MET A 73 14.31 3.57 -6.43
C MET A 73 15.83 3.41 -6.31
N TYR A 74 16.58 3.82 -7.34
CA TYR A 74 18.04 3.82 -7.31
C TYR A 74 18.58 4.80 -6.25
N ASP A 75 17.99 5.99 -6.15
CA ASP A 75 18.36 7.01 -5.17
C ASP A 75 17.72 6.81 -3.77
N ALA A 76 17.05 5.68 -3.52
CA ALA A 76 16.26 5.43 -2.30
C ALA A 76 15.20 6.52 -1.99
N ARG A 77 14.71 7.21 -3.01
CA ARG A 77 13.63 8.19 -2.96
C ARG A 77 12.28 7.56 -3.29
N ILE A 78 11.20 8.22 -2.88
CA ILE A 78 9.84 7.78 -3.16
C ILE A 78 9.38 8.39 -4.50
N PRO A 79 8.93 7.57 -5.47
CA PRO A 79 8.39 8.05 -6.74
C PRO A 79 7.24 9.04 -6.56
N SER A 80 7.16 10.03 -7.45
CA SER A 80 6.17 11.11 -7.36
C SER A 80 4.72 10.60 -7.36
N ARG A 81 4.47 9.51 -8.08
CA ARG A 81 3.16 8.83 -8.13
C ARG A 81 2.77 8.23 -6.77
N TRP A 82 3.74 7.71 -6.02
CA TRP A 82 3.50 7.12 -4.69
C TRP A 82 3.34 8.21 -3.62
N LYS A 83 4.05 9.34 -3.76
CA LYS A 83 3.91 10.51 -2.86
C LYS A 83 2.48 11.04 -2.82
N LYS A 84 1.75 11.05 -3.94
CA LYS A 84 0.34 11.49 -3.97
C LYS A 84 -0.56 10.62 -3.09
N VAL A 85 -0.32 9.31 -3.06
CA VAL A 85 -1.07 8.39 -2.19
C VAL A 85 -0.61 8.49 -0.74
N ARG A 86 0.68 8.76 -0.51
CA ARG A 86 1.23 9.00 0.83
C ARG A 86 0.76 10.31 1.46
N LEU A 87 0.57 11.39 0.69
CA LEU A 87 0.10 12.67 1.22
C LEU A 87 -1.29 12.54 1.86
N LEU A 88 -2.13 11.62 1.34
CA LEU A 88 -3.40 11.25 1.97
C LEU A 88 -3.24 10.53 3.32
N LEU A 89 -2.11 9.85 3.57
CA LEU A 89 -1.79 9.17 4.84
C LEU A 89 -1.18 10.12 5.88
N ALA A 90 -0.63 11.26 5.47
CA ALA A 90 0.16 12.14 6.34
C ALA A 90 -0.66 13.22 7.07
N LEU A 91 -1.93 13.44 6.73
CA LEU A 91 -2.75 14.52 7.31
C LEU A 91 -3.33 14.24 8.72
N GLY A 92 -2.57 13.52 9.53
CA GLY A 92 -2.77 13.44 10.99
C GLY A 92 -3.41 12.14 11.46
N THR A 93 -2.84 11.54 12.51
CA THR A 93 -3.35 10.41 13.34
C THR A 93 -2.97 8.95 13.01
N HIS A 94 -2.15 8.67 11.99
CA HIS A 94 -2.03 7.30 11.45
C HIS A 94 -0.92 6.39 12.01
N LEU A 95 0.07 6.90 12.76
CA LEU A 95 1.22 6.06 13.20
C LEU A 95 0.84 5.05 14.30
N LEU A 96 -0.03 5.45 15.23
CA LEU A 96 -0.60 4.57 16.26
C LEU A 96 -1.52 3.51 15.66
N SER A 97 -2.30 3.89 14.65
CA SER A 97 -3.22 3.00 13.94
C SER A 97 -2.47 1.98 13.09
N PHE A 98 -1.35 2.38 12.48
CA PHE A 98 -0.46 1.48 11.74
C PHE A 98 0.13 0.39 12.64
N LEU A 99 0.70 0.78 13.79
CA LEU A 99 1.22 -0.18 14.78
C LEU A 99 0.14 -1.15 15.28
N ARG A 100 -1.08 -0.67 15.45
CA ARG A 100 -2.22 -1.46 15.94
C ARG A 100 -2.79 -2.40 14.88
N ILE A 101 -2.82 -2.00 13.60
CA ILE A 101 -3.11 -2.90 12.48
C ILE A 101 -2.04 -3.98 12.39
N TYR A 102 -0.76 -3.61 12.48
CA TYR A 102 0.35 -4.57 12.43
C TYR A 102 0.23 -5.60 13.56
N SER A 103 -0.07 -5.16 14.79
CA SER A 103 -0.30 -6.04 15.93
C SER A 103 -1.55 -6.93 15.82
N MET A 104 -2.61 -6.50 15.11
CA MET A 104 -3.87 -7.25 14.99
C MET A 104 -3.88 -8.26 13.83
N PHE A 105 -2.95 -8.09 12.88
CA PHE A 105 -2.81 -8.96 11.71
C PHE A 105 -1.59 -9.89 11.76
N TYR A 106 -0.50 -9.52 12.46
CA TYR A 106 0.75 -10.29 12.54
C TYR A 106 1.05 -10.92 13.92
N PHE A 107 0.09 -10.90 14.85
CA PHE A 107 0.07 -11.71 16.08
C PHE A 107 -1.35 -12.25 16.30
#